data_AF-A0A397DX91-F1
#
_entry.id   AF-A0A397DX91-F1
#
_cell.length_a   1.000
_cell.length_b   1.000
_cell.length_c   1.000
_cell.angle_alpha   90.00
_cell.angle_beta   90.00
_cell.angle_gamma   90.00
#
_symmetry.space_group_name_H-M   'P 1'
#
loop_
_entity.id
_entity.type
_entity.pdbx_description
1 polymer ?
#
loop_
_entity_poly.entity_id
_entity_poly.type
_entity_poly.pdbx_seq_one_letter_code
_entity_poly.pdbx_strand_id
1 'polypeptide(L)'
;MTAVLTVRSNGEKLLILFIIRGTPGGRIETSELPTYPSGHFYAVQGKAWMDNTMWKSYLCDLLHRSLVEPWVILLDNFESHVSDASYRIVEEELGSFLCAIPPNATSICQPLDVGVMAPFKRYLRDEWLTEEMIDGEDGDDFDTR
;
A
#
# COMPACT_ATOMS: atom_id res chain seq x y z
N MET A 1 4.57 8.76 -1.41
CA MET A 1 3.48 7.78 -1.14
C MET A 1 4.06 6.39 -1.27
N THR A 2 3.63 5.47 -0.41
CA THR A 2 3.85 4.03 -0.59
C THR A 2 2.50 3.36 -0.82
N ALA A 3 2.44 2.39 -1.73
CA ALA A 3 1.27 1.57 -1.96
C ALA A 3 1.64 0.11 -1.67
N VAL A 4 0.86 -0.54 -0.81
CA VAL A 4 0.98 -1.97 -0.51
C VAL A 4 -0.10 -2.72 -1.27
N LEU A 5 0.35 -3.58 -2.17
CA LEU A 5 -0.52 -4.39 -3.02
C LEU A 5 -0.58 -5.81 -2.47
N THR A 6 -1.76 -6.40 -2.54
CA THR A 6 -1.99 -7.76 -2.04
C THR A 6 -2.87 -8.51 -3.02
N VAL A 7 -2.43 -9.72 -3.36
CA VAL A 7 -3.14 -10.59 -4.29
C VAL A 7 -3.27 -11.98 -3.68
N ARG A 8 -4.46 -12.56 -3.80
CA ARG A 8 -4.75 -13.92 -3.37
C ARG A 8 -4.30 -14.91 -4.44
N SER A 9 -4.12 -16.17 -4.06
CA SER A 9 -3.72 -17.25 -4.97
C SER A 9 -4.72 -17.51 -6.11
N ASN A 10 -5.99 -17.12 -5.94
CA ASN A 10 -7.03 -17.18 -6.97
C ASN A 10 -7.01 -15.97 -7.93
N GLY A 11 -6.06 -15.05 -7.77
CA GLY A 11 -5.93 -13.84 -8.59
C GLY A 11 -6.76 -12.64 -8.13
N GLU A 12 -7.56 -12.79 -7.07
CA GLU A 12 -8.32 -11.68 -6.49
C GLU A 12 -7.36 -10.66 -5.86
N LYS A 13 -7.55 -9.38 -6.19
CA LYS A 13 -6.79 -8.27 -5.65
C LYS A 13 -7.50 -7.75 -4.41
N LEU A 14 -6.82 -7.67 -3.27
CA LEU A 14 -7.38 -7.04 -2.08
C LEU A 14 -7.24 -5.52 -2.15
N LEU A 15 -7.89 -4.84 -1.21
CA LEU A 15 -7.84 -3.38 -1.09
C LEU A 15 -6.39 -2.92 -0.90
N ILE A 16 -6.01 -1.83 -1.58
CA ILE A 16 -4.68 -1.25 -1.50
C ILE A 16 -4.56 -0.46 -0.19
N LEU A 17 -3.43 -0.60 0.51
CA LEU A 17 -3.05 0.33 1.57
C LEU A 17 -2.12 1.40 0.98
N PHE A 18 -2.58 2.65 1.00
CA PHE A 18 -1.78 3.83 0.66
C PHE A 18 -1.25 4.49 1.93
N ILE A 19 0.07 4.60 2.04
CA ILE A 19 0.75 5.35 3.09
C ILE A 19 1.17 6.71 2.51
N ILE A 20 0.50 7.76 2.94
CA ILE A 20 0.69 9.13 2.48
C ILE A 20 1.67 9.85 3.42
N ARG A 21 2.54 10.69 2.83
CA ARG A 21 3.52 11.43 3.62
C ARG A 21 2.82 12.58 4.32
N GLY A 22 2.85 12.59 5.64
CA GLY A 22 2.27 13.67 6.43
C GLY A 22 2.39 13.43 7.92
N THR A 23 1.83 14.34 8.69
CA THR A 23 1.73 14.20 10.15
C THR A 23 0.45 13.42 10.49
N PRO A 24 0.52 12.30 11.21
CA PRO A 24 -0.67 11.63 11.75
C PRO A 24 -1.54 12.62 12.54
N GLY A 25 -2.85 12.57 12.34
CA GLY A 25 -3.82 13.55 12.87
C GLY A 25 -3.76 14.94 12.23
N GLY A 26 -2.89 15.14 11.23
CA GLY A 26 -2.70 16.42 10.55
C GLY A 26 -3.76 16.73 9.50
N ARG A 27 -3.54 17.81 8.74
CA ARG A 27 -4.46 18.29 7.69
C ARG A 27 -4.77 17.23 6.64
N ILE A 28 -3.75 16.48 6.17
CA ILE A 28 -3.95 15.44 5.16
C ILE A 28 -4.93 14.39 5.67
N GLU A 29 -4.72 13.85 6.87
CA GLU A 29 -5.58 12.82 7.45
C GLU A 29 -7.00 13.33 7.73
N THR A 30 -7.11 14.55 8.23
CA THR A 30 -8.40 15.09 8.71
C THR A 30 -9.25 15.73 7.62
N SER A 31 -8.64 16.24 6.56
CA SER A 31 -9.32 17.07 5.55
C SER A 31 -9.21 16.54 4.13
N GLU A 32 -8.13 15.83 3.78
CA GLU A 32 -7.89 15.36 2.42
C GLU A 32 -8.25 13.89 2.24
N LEU A 33 -7.83 12.99 3.15
CA LEU A 33 -8.19 11.58 3.05
C LEU A 33 -9.70 11.30 2.93
N PRO A 34 -10.61 12.05 3.59
CA PRO A 34 -12.05 11.87 3.40
C PRO A 34 -12.55 12.15 1.97
N THR A 35 -11.78 12.86 1.15
CA THR A 35 -12.14 13.15 -0.25
C THR A 35 -11.57 12.13 -1.23
N TYR A 36 -10.67 11.24 -0.77
CA TYR A 36 -10.04 10.24 -1.63
C TYR A 36 -11.03 9.12 -2.01
N PRO A 37 -10.79 8.41 -3.13
CA PRO A 37 -11.66 7.33 -3.57
C PRO A 37 -11.92 6.29 -2.47
N SER A 38 -13.19 5.96 -2.23
CA SER A 38 -13.56 4.89 -1.31
C SER A 38 -13.13 3.52 -1.84
N GLY A 39 -12.97 2.53 -0.94
CA GLY A 39 -12.61 1.16 -1.32
C GLY A 39 -11.12 0.84 -1.20
N HIS A 40 -10.32 1.77 -0.67
CA HIS A 40 -8.93 1.53 -0.29
C HIS A 40 -8.68 2.03 1.13
N PHE A 41 -7.58 1.56 1.72
CA PHE A 41 -7.14 2.04 3.02
C PHE A 41 -6.09 3.13 2.84
N TYR A 42 -6.22 4.19 3.64
CA TYR A 42 -5.30 5.31 3.62
C TYR A 42 -4.78 5.54 5.02
N ALA A 43 -3.46 5.67 5.14
CA ALA A 43 -2.79 6.00 6.39
C ALA A 43 -1.83 7.16 6.16
N VAL A 44 -1.66 8.02 7.16
CA VAL A 44 -0.70 9.12 7.13
C VAL A 44 0.49 8.78 8.01
N GLN A 45 1.70 8.95 7.47
CA GLN A 45 2.92 8.70 8.21
C GLN A 45 4.07 9.59 7.73
N GLY A 46 4.93 10.05 8.65
CA GLY A 46 5.88 11.15 8.39
C GLY A 46 6.89 10.91 7.27
N LYS A 47 7.19 9.65 6.98
CA LYS A 47 8.13 9.21 5.93
C LYS A 47 7.44 8.46 4.79
N ALA A 48 6.12 8.23 4.88
CA ALA A 48 5.35 7.44 3.93
C ALA A 48 5.94 6.05 3.64
N TRP A 49 6.40 5.35 4.67
CA TRP A 49 7.00 4.01 4.56
C TRP A 49 6.27 3.03 5.49
N MET A 50 6.40 1.74 5.19
CA MET A 50 5.94 0.68 6.07
C MET A 50 6.81 0.63 7.33
N ASP A 51 6.18 0.65 8.50
CA ASP A 51 6.80 0.42 9.80
C ASP A 51 5.99 -0.61 10.59
N ASN A 52 6.44 -0.97 11.80
CA ASN A 52 5.76 -1.97 12.62
C ASN A 52 4.31 -1.60 12.97
N THR A 53 4.01 -0.30 13.09
CA THR A 53 2.65 0.18 13.40
C THR A 53 1.75 0.04 12.19
N MET A 54 2.21 0.50 11.02
CA MET A 54 1.48 0.34 9.74
C MET A 54 1.31 -1.13 9.38
N TRP A 55 2.30 -1.95 9.65
CA TRP A 55 2.26 -3.39 9.41
C TRP A 55 1.19 -4.06 10.26
N LYS A 56 1.14 -3.74 11.56
CA LYS A 56 0.10 -4.25 12.46
C LYS A 56 -1.30 -3.84 12.00
N SER A 57 -1.51 -2.57 11.64
CA SER A 57 -2.79 -2.12 11.11
C SER A 57 -3.15 -2.82 9.80
N TYR A 58 -2.20 -3.02 8.91
CA TYR A 58 -2.41 -3.78 7.68
C TYR A 58 -2.85 -5.24 7.96
N LEU A 59 -2.23 -5.92 8.93
CA LEU A 59 -2.63 -7.28 9.32
C LEU A 59 -4.04 -7.32 9.95
N CYS A 60 -4.30 -6.49 10.96
CA CYS A 60 -5.51 -6.58 11.77
C CYS A 60 -6.73 -5.87 11.14
N ASP A 61 -6.52 -4.73 10.49
CA ASP A 61 -7.62 -3.89 9.99
C ASP A 61 -7.95 -4.14 8.52
N LEU A 62 -6.97 -4.60 7.73
CA LEU A 62 -7.17 -4.88 6.30
C LEU A 62 -7.24 -6.38 6.03
N LEU A 63 -6.17 -7.13 6.29
CA LEU A 63 -6.09 -8.54 5.90
C LEU A 63 -7.09 -9.42 6.64
N HIS A 64 -7.07 -9.39 7.97
CA HIS A 64 -7.94 -10.23 8.79
C HIS A 64 -9.43 -9.94 8.55
N ARG A 65 -9.78 -8.70 8.20
CA ARG A 65 -11.17 -8.35 7.85
C ARG A 65 -11.59 -8.80 6.45
N SER A 66 -10.62 -9.02 5.57
CA SER A 66 -10.86 -9.36 4.15
C SER A 66 -10.79 -10.86 3.88
N LEU A 67 -10.33 -11.67 4.84
CA LEU A 67 -10.05 -13.09 4.68
C LEU A 67 -10.74 -13.89 5.79
N VAL A 68 -11.03 -15.16 5.52
CA VAL A 68 -11.49 -16.11 6.52
C VAL A 68 -10.32 -17.01 6.90
N GLU A 69 -10.11 -17.24 8.19
CA GLU A 69 -9.03 -18.08 8.69
C GLU A 69 -9.22 -19.56 8.31
N PRO A 70 -8.12 -20.33 8.15
CA PRO A 70 -6.73 -19.87 8.16
C PRO A 70 -6.32 -19.33 6.79
N TRP A 71 -5.47 -18.30 6.78
CA TRP A 71 -4.79 -17.83 5.57
C TRP A 71 -3.27 -17.90 5.72
N VAL A 72 -2.57 -17.86 4.59
CA VAL A 72 -1.10 -17.81 4.53
C VAL A 72 -0.70 -16.54 3.81
N ILE A 73 0.19 -15.76 4.40
CA ILE A 73 0.80 -14.61 3.75
C ILE A 73 2.25 -14.89 3.38
N LEU A 74 2.60 -14.61 2.12
CA LEU A 74 3.95 -14.69 1.59
C LEU A 74 4.54 -13.28 1.49
N LEU A 75 5.69 -13.06 2.12
CA LEU A 75 6.31 -11.73 2.24
C LEU A 75 7.81 -11.77 1.94
N ASP A 76 8.36 -10.63 1.55
CA ASP A 76 9.80 -10.41 1.58
C ASP A 76 10.34 -10.37 3.03
N ASN A 77 11.66 -10.35 3.16
CA ASN A 77 12.33 -10.33 4.46
C ASN A 77 12.49 -8.91 5.02
N PHE A 78 11.60 -7.98 4.70
CA PHE A 78 11.63 -6.67 5.32
C PHE A 78 11.45 -6.79 6.84
N GLU A 79 12.26 -6.05 7.62
CA GLU A 79 12.38 -6.25 9.07
C GLU A 79 11.03 -6.22 9.79
N SER A 80 10.14 -5.28 9.43
CA SER A 80 8.79 -5.22 9.99
C SER A 80 7.93 -6.42 9.64
N HIS A 81 8.09 -7.03 8.45
CA HIS A 81 7.30 -8.18 8.04
C HIS A 81 7.70 -9.44 8.81
N VAL A 82 8.99 -9.62 9.10
CA VAL A 82 9.54 -10.88 9.66
C VAL A 82 10.01 -10.76 11.11
N SER A 83 9.55 -9.74 11.84
CA SER A 83 9.85 -9.62 13.27
C SER A 83 9.09 -10.65 14.11
N ASP A 84 9.60 -10.96 15.32
CA ASP A 84 8.90 -11.84 16.28
C ASP A 84 7.48 -11.38 16.59
N ALA A 85 7.27 -10.05 16.62
CA ALA A 85 5.95 -9.47 16.83
C ALA A 85 5.00 -9.80 15.67
N SER A 86 5.50 -9.80 14.43
CA SER A 86 4.73 -10.14 13.24
C SER A 86 4.31 -11.61 13.22
N TYR A 87 5.22 -12.53 13.56
CA TYR A 87 4.88 -13.94 13.71
C TYR A 87 3.85 -14.15 14.82
N ARG A 88 4.03 -13.54 16.00
CA ARG A 88 3.07 -13.64 17.10
C ARG A 88 1.67 -13.16 16.68
N ILE A 89 1.58 -11.99 16.04
CA ILE A 89 0.29 -11.45 15.58
C ILE A 89 -0.36 -12.43 14.60
N VAL A 90 0.36 -12.87 13.56
CA VAL A 90 -0.25 -13.71 12.52
C VAL A 90 -0.60 -15.10 13.02
N GLU A 91 0.29 -15.75 13.75
CA GLU A 91 0.15 -17.17 14.11
C GLU A 91 -0.64 -17.38 15.40
N GLU A 92 -0.40 -16.56 16.42
CA GLU A 92 -1.05 -16.73 17.72
C GLU A 92 -2.34 -15.92 17.85
N GLU A 93 -2.34 -14.65 17.41
CA GLU A 93 -3.50 -13.76 17.57
C GLU A 93 -4.52 -13.93 16.44
N LEU A 94 -4.09 -14.10 15.19
CA LEU A 94 -4.94 -14.18 14.01
C LEU A 94 -5.16 -15.61 13.48
N GLY A 95 -4.55 -16.63 14.11
CA GLY A 95 -4.74 -18.04 13.75
C GLY A 95 -4.40 -18.39 12.29
N SER A 96 -3.41 -17.70 11.73
CA SER A 96 -2.98 -17.78 10.32
C SER A 96 -1.46 -18.02 10.22
N PHE A 97 -0.87 -18.00 9.03
CA PHE A 97 0.55 -18.33 8.85
C PHE A 97 1.33 -17.23 8.13
N LEU A 98 2.52 -16.91 8.64
CA LEU A 98 3.45 -15.99 8.00
C LEU A 98 4.59 -16.78 7.37
N CYS A 99 4.78 -16.65 6.07
CA CYS A 99 5.85 -17.30 5.34
C CYS A 99 6.74 -16.26 4.66
N ALA A 100 7.96 -16.10 5.19
CA ALA A 100 8.97 -15.30 4.53
C ALA A 100 9.57 -16.08 3.36
N ILE A 101 9.71 -15.43 2.20
CA ILE A 101 10.43 -16.00 1.07
C ILE A 101 11.94 -16.14 1.41
N PRO A 102 12.69 -16.99 0.68
CA PRO A 102 14.13 -17.08 0.87
C PRO A 102 14.82 -15.72 0.70
N PRO A 103 15.81 -15.38 1.54
CA PRO A 103 16.56 -14.13 1.42
C PRO A 103 17.14 -13.93 0.02
N ASN A 104 17.05 -12.70 -0.49
CA ASN A 104 17.52 -12.30 -1.82
C ASN A 104 16.77 -12.96 -3.00
N ALA A 105 15.60 -13.58 -2.76
CA ALA A 105 14.81 -14.22 -3.79
C ALA A 105 13.56 -13.41 -4.22
N THR A 106 13.39 -12.15 -3.79
CA THR A 106 12.24 -11.30 -4.16
C THR A 106 12.00 -11.25 -5.67
N SER A 107 13.07 -11.11 -6.46
CA SER A 107 13.03 -11.06 -7.93
C SER A 107 12.63 -12.38 -8.60
N ILE A 108 12.46 -13.46 -7.82
CA ILE A 108 12.10 -14.79 -8.30
C ILE A 108 10.76 -15.23 -7.69
N CYS A 109 10.60 -15.02 -6.38
CA CYS A 109 9.53 -15.59 -5.58
C CYS A 109 8.36 -14.63 -5.34
N GLN A 110 8.46 -13.34 -5.66
CA GLN A 110 7.42 -12.35 -5.37
C GLN A 110 6.80 -11.80 -6.68
N PRO A 111 5.68 -12.38 -7.14
CA PRO A 111 5.08 -12.04 -8.44
C PRO A 111 4.71 -10.56 -8.58
N LEU A 112 4.32 -9.91 -7.48
CA LEU A 112 3.98 -8.49 -7.48
C LEU A 112 5.19 -7.64 -7.87
N ASP A 113 6.36 -7.90 -7.31
CA ASP A 113 7.58 -7.14 -7.62
C ASP A 113 8.12 -7.43 -9.01
N VAL A 114 8.03 -8.68 -9.47
CA VAL A 114 8.56 -9.09 -10.77
C VAL A 114 7.68 -8.62 -11.94
N GLY A 115 6.36 -8.80 -11.82
CA GLY A 115 5.45 -8.63 -12.94
C GLY A 115 4.52 -7.42 -12.86
N VAL A 116 4.21 -6.93 -11.65
CA VAL A 116 3.11 -5.96 -11.46
C VAL A 116 3.61 -4.57 -11.13
N MET A 117 4.65 -4.44 -10.28
CA MET A 117 5.08 -3.16 -9.74
C MET A 117 5.56 -2.18 -10.81
N ALA A 118 6.30 -2.63 -11.82
CA ALA A 118 6.79 -1.75 -12.89
C ALA A 118 5.65 -1.21 -13.78
N PRO A 119 4.74 -2.06 -14.33
CA PRO A 119 3.55 -1.57 -15.03
C PRO A 119 2.66 -0.68 -14.16
N PHE A 120 2.44 -1.04 -12.90
CA PHE A 120 1.62 -0.25 -11.98
C PHE A 120 2.18 1.15 -11.75
N LYS A 121 3.49 1.27 -11.49
CA LYS A 121 4.16 2.57 -11.32
C LYS A 121 4.13 3.40 -12.61
N ARG A 122 4.22 2.77 -13.77
CA ARG A 122 4.10 3.45 -15.06
C ARG A 122 2.69 4.00 -15.25
N TYR A 123 1.67 3.18 -14.99
CA TYR A 123 0.27 3.61 -15.09
C TYR A 123 -0.02 4.82 -14.19
N LEU A 124 0.38 4.77 -12.92
CA LEU A 124 0.20 5.90 -12.01
C LEU A 124 0.93 7.18 -12.47
N ARG A 125 2.09 7.03 -13.13
CA ARG A 125 2.82 8.17 -13.68
C ARG A 125 2.08 8.76 -14.89
N ASP A 126 1.58 7.92 -15.77
CA ASP A 126 0.87 8.35 -16.99
C ASP A 126 -0.44 9.06 -16.61
N GLU A 127 -1.18 8.55 -15.62
CA GLU A 127 -2.38 9.22 -15.07
C GLU A 127 -2.03 10.58 -14.43
N TRP A 128 -0.98 10.63 -13.59
CA TRP A 128 -0.55 11.88 -12.95
C TRP A 128 -0.17 12.97 -13.96
N LEU A 129 0.54 12.60 -15.03
CA LEU A 129 0.87 13.54 -16.11
C LEU A 129 -0.37 14.03 -16.87
N THR A 130 -1.40 13.18 -16.99
CA THR A 130 -2.64 13.55 -17.67
C THR A 130 -3.43 14.57 -16.85
N GLU A 131 -3.49 14.41 -15.52
CA GLU A 131 -4.10 15.39 -14.61
C GLU A 131 -3.36 16.74 -14.67
N GLU A 132 -2.02 16.76 -14.61
CA GLU A 132 -1.24 18.01 -14.71
C GLU A 132 -1.45 18.75 -16.05
N MET A 133 -1.66 18.02 -17.15
CA MET A 133 -1.94 18.63 -18.45
C MET A 133 -3.33 19.28 -18.50
N ILE A 134 -4.32 18.73 -17.80
CA ILE A 134 -5.68 19.28 -17.74
C ILE A 134 -5.70 20.56 -16.89
N ASP A 135 -4.99 20.57 -15.77
CA ASP A 135 -4.92 21.73 -14.88
C ASP A 135 -4.01 22.87 -15.41
N GLY A 136 -3.22 22.59 -16.46
CA GLY A 136 -2.25 23.52 -17.06
C GLY A 136 -2.77 24.36 -18.24
N GLU A 137 -4.01 24.16 -18.71
CA GLU A 137 -4.59 24.91 -19.85
C GLU A 137 -5.38 26.17 -19.45
N ASP A 138 -5.57 26.43 -18.15
CA ASP A 138 -6.24 27.65 -17.66
C ASP A 138 -5.22 28.75 -17.32
N GLY A 139 -4.75 29.48 -18.34
CA GLY A 139 -4.18 30.82 -18.13
C GLY A 139 -3.01 31.19 -19.03
N ASP A 140 -3.31 31.62 -20.26
CA ASP A 140 -2.52 32.62 -20.97
C ASP A 140 -3.42 33.41 -21.94
N ASP A 141 -4.42 34.10 -21.38
CA ASP A 141 -5.01 35.26 -22.06
C ASP A 141 -4.03 36.43 -21.83
N PHE A 142 -3.10 36.60 -22.77
CA PHE A 142 -2.25 37.77 -22.87
C PHE A 142 -3.15 39.00 -23.03
N ASP A 143 -3.30 39.78 -21.96
CA ASP A 143 -3.95 41.09 -22.00
C ASP A 143 -3.07 42.06 -22.81
N THR A 144 -3.29 42.08 -24.13
CA THR A 144 -2.86 43.19 -24.97
C THR A 144 -3.76 44.39 -24.72
N ARG A 145 -3.33 45.33 -23.85
CA ARG A 145 -3.20 46.75 -24.22
C ARG A 145 -2.43 47.61 -23.23
#